data_AF-A0A0B6Y5X4-F1
#
_entry.id   AF-A0A0B6Y5X4-F1
#
_cell.length_a   1.000
_cell.length_b   1.000
_cell.length_c   1.000
_cell.angle_alpha   90.00
_cell.angle_beta   90.00
_cell.angle_gamma   90.00
#
_symmetry.space_group_name_H-M   'P 1'
#
loop_
_entity.id
_entity.type
_entity.pdbx_description
1 polymer ?
#
loop_
_entity_poly.entity_id
_entity_poly.type
_entity_poly.pdbx_seq_one_letter_code
_entity_poly.pdbx_strand_id
1 'polypeptide(L)'
;HPIGSALEAMALKSTIDLTCNDFISVFEFDVFCRLFQPWVNLLRNWNVLAVAHPGYVAFLTYDEVKARLQKYINKPGSYVFRLSCTRLGQWAIGYVTNDGQILQTIPQNKSLCQALLDGQREGFFLYPDGRSINPDLSFLVADSEEDHIRVTQEQYELYCEMGSTFQQCKICAENDKDIRLEPCGHLLCTPCLTQWQDSDGQGCPWCRCEIKGTEQVVVDPFDDRHVMKIS
;
A
#
# COMPACT_ATOMS: atom_id res chain seq x y z
N HIS A 1 -3.08 -0.11 -18.18
CA HIS A 1 -2.88 -1.54 -17.87
C HIS A 1 -3.54 -2.39 -18.94
N PRO A 2 -2.80 -3.16 -19.76
CA PRO A 2 -3.37 -4.02 -20.78
C PRO A 2 -4.12 -5.21 -20.16
N ILE A 3 -5.22 -5.65 -20.80
CA ILE A 3 -6.00 -6.83 -20.41
C ILE A 3 -5.81 -7.87 -21.51
N GLY A 4 -5.27 -9.03 -21.17
CA GLY A 4 -4.76 -10.02 -22.12
C GLY A 4 -5.83 -10.96 -22.69
N SER A 5 -6.97 -11.14 -22.01
CA SER A 5 -8.04 -12.04 -22.49
C SER A 5 -9.44 -11.62 -22.09
N ALA A 6 -10.45 -12.12 -22.80
CA ALA A 6 -11.86 -11.92 -22.44
C ALA A 6 -12.22 -12.54 -21.07
N LEU A 7 -11.57 -13.65 -20.71
CA LEU A 7 -11.75 -14.28 -19.40
C LEU A 7 -11.19 -13.41 -18.28
N GLU A 8 -10.01 -12.82 -18.49
CA GLU A 8 -9.42 -11.85 -17.57
C GLU A 8 -10.30 -10.61 -17.42
N ALA A 9 -10.87 -10.11 -18.53
CA ALA A 9 -11.81 -8.99 -18.50
C ALA A 9 -13.07 -9.29 -17.67
N MET A 10 -13.64 -10.50 -17.80
CA MET A 10 -14.81 -10.92 -17.00
C MET A 10 -14.46 -11.06 -15.51
N ALA A 11 -13.30 -11.65 -15.18
CA ALA A 11 -12.83 -11.76 -13.81
C ALA A 11 -12.58 -10.37 -13.19
N LEU A 12 -11.96 -9.47 -13.95
CA LEU A 12 -11.72 -8.10 -13.53
C LEU A 12 -13.03 -7.35 -13.29
N LYS A 13 -13.99 -7.46 -14.23
CA LYS A 13 -15.34 -6.90 -14.05
C LYS A 13 -15.97 -7.40 -12.75
N SER A 14 -15.95 -8.71 -12.50
CA SER A 14 -16.54 -9.28 -11.27
C SER A 14 -15.86 -8.82 -9.97
N THR A 15 -14.63 -8.31 -10.06
CA THR A 15 -13.91 -7.76 -8.91
C THR A 15 -14.22 -6.28 -8.67
N ILE A 16 -14.36 -5.48 -9.75
CA ILE A 16 -14.60 -4.03 -9.66
C ILE A 16 -16.09 -3.72 -9.48
N ASP A 17 -16.96 -4.42 -10.18
CA ASP A 17 -18.42 -4.20 -10.22
C ASP A 17 -19.07 -4.73 -8.94
N LEU A 18 -18.90 -4.00 -7.83
CA LEU A 18 -19.43 -4.36 -6.52
C LEU A 18 -20.96 -4.30 -6.49
N THR A 19 -21.57 -3.44 -7.32
CA THR A 19 -23.02 -3.28 -7.40
C THR A 19 -23.69 -4.23 -8.39
N CYS A 20 -22.90 -4.98 -9.17
CA CYS A 20 -23.34 -5.96 -10.17
C CYS A 20 -24.33 -5.38 -11.19
N ASN A 21 -24.10 -4.14 -11.65
CA ASN A 21 -25.04 -3.43 -12.53
C ASN A 21 -24.48 -3.15 -13.95
N ASP A 22 -23.33 -3.72 -14.29
CA ASP A 22 -22.62 -3.51 -15.57
C ASP A 22 -22.04 -2.11 -15.76
N PHE A 23 -22.06 -1.25 -14.74
CA PHE A 23 -21.38 0.04 -14.72
C PHE A 23 -20.29 0.07 -13.65
N ILE A 24 -19.24 0.84 -13.90
CA ILE A 24 -18.19 1.10 -12.91
C ILE A 24 -18.30 2.55 -12.47
N SER A 25 -18.73 2.76 -11.23
CA SER A 25 -18.74 4.09 -10.62
C SER A 25 -17.33 4.55 -10.23
N VAL A 26 -17.16 5.87 -10.06
CA VAL A 26 -15.91 6.44 -9.51
C VAL A 26 -15.59 5.85 -8.13
N PHE A 27 -16.62 5.49 -7.36
CA PHE A 27 -16.48 4.88 -6.04
C PHE A 27 -15.92 3.46 -6.13
N GLU A 28 -16.47 2.60 -7.00
CA GLU A 28 -15.96 1.25 -7.23
C GLU A 28 -14.52 1.27 -7.75
N PHE A 29 -14.22 2.23 -8.63
CA PHE A 29 -12.86 2.44 -9.13
C PHE A 29 -11.87 2.85 -8.02
N ASP A 30 -12.23 3.79 -7.14
CA ASP A 30 -11.41 4.17 -5.98
C ASP A 30 -11.12 2.97 -5.07
N VAL A 31 -12.18 2.21 -4.73
CA VAL A 31 -12.06 1.03 -3.87
C VAL A 31 -11.11 0.00 -4.50
N PHE A 32 -11.24 -0.27 -5.80
CA PHE A 32 -10.38 -1.20 -6.50
C PHE A 32 -8.91 -0.74 -6.52
N CYS A 33 -8.67 0.53 -6.83
CA CYS A 33 -7.32 1.09 -6.88
C CYS A 33 -6.61 1.02 -5.53
N ARG A 34 -7.32 1.32 -4.43
CA ARG A 34 -6.78 1.25 -3.07
C ARG A 34 -6.49 -0.19 -2.63
N LEU A 35 -7.30 -1.15 -3.04
CA LEU A 35 -7.09 -2.57 -2.70
C LEU A 35 -5.86 -3.14 -3.39
N PHE A 36 -5.64 -2.81 -4.67
CA PHE A 36 -4.59 -3.42 -5.50
C PHE A 36 -3.42 -2.48 -5.82
N GLN A 37 -3.26 -1.42 -5.03
CA GLN A 37 -2.15 -0.47 -5.09
C GLN A 37 -0.77 -1.17 -5.07
N PRO A 38 0.29 -0.54 -5.63
CA PRO A 38 0.30 0.76 -6.31
C PRO A 38 -0.27 0.71 -7.74
N TRP A 39 -0.69 1.87 -8.26
CA TRP A 39 -1.30 1.99 -9.59
C TRP A 39 -0.42 1.40 -10.68
N VAL A 40 0.90 1.64 -10.66
CA VAL A 40 1.85 1.15 -11.67
C VAL A 40 1.75 -0.36 -11.93
N ASN A 41 1.45 -1.13 -10.87
CA ASN A 41 1.35 -2.59 -10.91
C ASN A 41 -0.08 -3.11 -10.67
N LEU A 42 -1.11 -2.27 -10.82
CA LEU A 42 -2.48 -2.56 -10.39
C LEU A 42 -3.02 -3.93 -10.81
N LEU A 43 -3.03 -4.23 -12.11
CA LEU A 43 -3.57 -5.51 -12.61
C LEU A 43 -2.66 -6.70 -12.29
N ARG A 44 -1.35 -6.48 -12.12
CA ARG A 44 -0.42 -7.54 -11.69
C ARG A 44 -0.69 -7.91 -10.23
N ASN A 45 -0.86 -6.89 -9.37
CA ASN A 45 -1.22 -7.08 -7.97
C ASN A 45 -2.58 -7.75 -7.83
N TRP A 46 -3.58 -7.32 -8.59
CA TRP A 46 -4.90 -7.96 -8.63
C TRP A 46 -4.82 -9.43 -9.04
N ASN A 47 -4.12 -9.75 -10.12
CA ASN A 47 -3.97 -11.13 -10.57
C ASN A 47 -3.29 -12.01 -9.51
N VAL A 48 -2.19 -11.53 -8.90
CA VAL A 48 -1.50 -12.34 -7.88
C VAL A 48 -2.36 -12.47 -6.64
N LEU A 49 -2.94 -11.38 -6.12
CA LEU A 49 -3.64 -11.36 -4.83
C LEU A 49 -5.05 -11.94 -4.88
N ALA A 50 -5.84 -11.65 -5.92
CA ALA A 50 -7.25 -12.05 -5.97
C ALA A 50 -7.51 -13.25 -6.88
N VAL A 51 -6.69 -13.47 -7.91
CA VAL A 51 -6.89 -14.59 -8.86
C VAL A 51 -6.05 -15.81 -8.48
N ALA A 52 -4.78 -15.62 -8.13
CA ALA A 52 -3.84 -16.73 -7.89
C ALA A 52 -3.64 -17.09 -6.42
N HIS A 53 -3.75 -16.12 -5.50
CA HIS A 53 -3.36 -16.33 -4.11
C HIS A 53 -4.34 -17.26 -3.36
N PRO A 54 -3.88 -18.40 -2.80
CA PRO A 54 -4.75 -19.38 -2.14
C PRO A 54 -5.39 -18.87 -0.84
N GLY A 55 -4.78 -17.87 -0.20
CA GLY A 55 -5.33 -17.22 0.99
C GLY A 55 -6.45 -16.22 0.71
N TYR A 56 -6.72 -15.85 -0.55
CA TYR A 56 -7.82 -14.93 -0.86
C TYR A 56 -9.16 -15.65 -0.78
N VAL A 57 -10.11 -15.03 -0.06
CA VAL A 57 -11.49 -15.52 0.05
C VAL A 57 -12.46 -14.40 -0.28
N ALA A 58 -13.13 -14.53 -1.41
CA ALA A 58 -14.11 -13.55 -1.88
C ALA A 58 -15.39 -13.58 -1.02
N PHE A 59 -15.97 -12.41 -0.79
CA PHE A 59 -17.30 -12.22 -0.19
C PHE A 59 -17.55 -12.87 1.19
N LEU A 60 -16.52 -13.15 1.98
CA LEU A 60 -16.72 -13.65 3.34
C LEU A 60 -16.92 -12.52 4.36
N THR A 61 -17.73 -12.80 5.37
CA THR A 61 -17.92 -11.99 6.58
C THR A 61 -16.88 -12.31 7.65
N TYR A 62 -16.90 -11.57 8.76
CA TYR A 62 -16.04 -11.84 9.91
C TYR A 62 -16.28 -13.26 10.47
N ASP A 63 -17.54 -13.65 10.64
CA ASP A 63 -17.89 -14.95 11.22
C ASP A 63 -17.53 -16.12 10.30
N GLU A 64 -17.69 -15.95 8.99
CA GLU A 64 -17.31 -16.97 8.01
C GLU A 64 -15.80 -17.19 7.94
N VAL A 65 -15.00 -16.11 8.05
CA VAL A 65 -13.53 -16.23 8.20
C VAL A 65 -13.18 -17.03 9.45
N LYS A 66 -13.83 -16.73 10.58
CA LYS A 66 -13.60 -17.45 11.84
C LYS A 66 -13.97 -18.94 11.70
N ALA A 67 -15.13 -19.25 11.11
CA ALA A 67 -15.56 -20.62 10.87
C ALA A 67 -14.61 -21.38 9.93
N ARG A 68 -14.07 -20.70 8.90
CA ARG A 68 -13.11 -21.29 7.97
C ARG A 68 -11.79 -21.65 8.66
N LEU A 69 -11.23 -20.71 9.42
CA LEU A 69 -9.95 -20.90 10.13
C LEU A 69 -10.06 -21.85 11.32
N GLN A 70 -11.26 -22.07 11.87
CA GLN A 70 -11.49 -23.03 12.95
C GLN A 70 -11.00 -24.45 12.60
N LYS A 71 -11.04 -24.82 11.31
CA LYS A 71 -10.52 -26.10 10.80
C LYS A 71 -9.01 -26.24 10.96
N TYR A 72 -8.31 -25.11 11.06
CA TYR A 72 -6.86 -25.02 11.14
C TYR A 72 -6.38 -24.51 12.51
N ILE A 73 -7.23 -24.58 13.55
CA ILE A 73 -6.91 -24.07 14.90
C ILE A 73 -5.63 -24.69 15.48
N ASN A 74 -5.35 -25.95 15.12
CA ASN A 74 -4.15 -26.69 15.54
C ASN A 74 -2.93 -26.44 14.64
N LYS A 75 -3.03 -25.49 13.71
CA LYS A 75 -1.97 -25.11 12.77
C LYS A 75 -1.75 -23.60 12.83
N PRO A 76 -1.06 -23.09 13.88
CA PRO A 76 -0.71 -21.69 14.00
C PRO A 76 -0.05 -21.13 12.74
N GLY A 77 -0.33 -19.88 12.41
CA GLY A 77 0.13 -19.24 11.18
C GLY A 77 -0.78 -19.48 9.98
N SER A 78 -1.87 -20.24 10.12
CA SER A 78 -2.89 -20.40 9.07
C SER A 78 -3.69 -19.12 8.92
N TYR A 79 -3.82 -18.62 7.69
CA TYR A 79 -4.44 -17.32 7.44
C TYR A 79 -5.26 -17.28 6.15
N VAL A 80 -6.22 -16.36 6.10
CA VAL A 80 -6.96 -15.97 4.90
C VAL A 80 -7.17 -14.46 4.90
N PHE A 81 -7.39 -13.86 3.74
CA PHE A 81 -7.69 -12.44 3.63
C PHE A 81 -8.83 -12.17 2.65
N ARG A 82 -9.49 -11.04 2.87
CA ARG A 82 -10.69 -10.63 2.14
C ARG A 82 -10.85 -9.12 2.16
N LEU A 83 -11.79 -8.62 1.36
CA LEU A 83 -12.22 -7.24 1.44
C LEU A 83 -12.91 -6.99 2.80
N SER A 84 -12.67 -5.82 3.39
CA SER A 84 -13.36 -5.38 4.60
C SER A 84 -14.76 -4.86 4.26
N CYS A 85 -15.79 -5.41 4.92
CA CYS A 85 -17.18 -5.00 4.72
C CYS A 85 -17.52 -3.67 5.42
N THR A 86 -16.79 -3.33 6.49
CA THR A 86 -17.02 -2.10 7.27
C THR A 86 -16.10 -0.95 6.89
N ARG A 87 -15.02 -1.25 6.14
CA ARG A 87 -14.06 -0.26 5.64
C ARG A 87 -13.70 -0.56 4.18
N LEU A 88 -14.55 -0.11 3.27
CA LEU A 88 -14.35 -0.32 1.83
C LEU A 88 -13.02 0.28 1.36
N GLY A 89 -12.34 -0.43 0.46
CA GLY A 89 -10.99 -0.09 0.03
C GLY A 89 -9.88 -0.55 0.98
N GLN A 90 -10.20 -1.33 2.03
CA GLN A 90 -9.23 -1.95 2.92
C GLN A 90 -9.38 -3.48 2.96
N TRP A 91 -8.28 -4.14 3.28
CA TRP A 91 -8.22 -5.58 3.48
C TRP A 91 -8.46 -5.97 4.94
N ALA A 92 -9.03 -7.14 5.16
CA ALA A 92 -9.08 -7.81 6.44
C ALA A 92 -8.38 -9.16 6.34
N ILE A 93 -7.43 -9.41 7.24
CA ILE A 93 -6.64 -10.65 7.30
C ILE A 93 -7.03 -11.38 8.58
N GLY A 94 -7.56 -12.60 8.44
CA GLY A 94 -7.77 -13.51 9.56
C GLY A 94 -6.64 -14.51 9.67
N TYR A 95 -6.18 -14.81 10.89
CA TYR A 95 -5.10 -15.75 11.12
C TYR A 95 -5.26 -16.49 12.45
N VAL A 96 -4.63 -17.67 12.53
CA VAL A 96 -4.53 -18.50 13.73
C VAL A 96 -3.24 -18.17 14.46
N THR A 97 -3.35 -17.78 15.72
CA THR A 97 -2.22 -17.42 16.58
C THR A 97 -1.54 -18.65 17.19
N ASN A 98 -0.35 -18.48 17.78
CA ASN A 98 0.40 -19.56 18.43
C ASN A 98 -0.30 -20.14 19.67
N ASP A 99 -1.16 -19.36 20.32
CA ASP A 99 -2.01 -19.80 21.43
C ASP A 99 -3.35 -20.41 20.98
N GLY A 100 -3.54 -20.63 19.67
CA GLY A 100 -4.73 -21.31 19.14
C GLY A 100 -5.98 -20.44 19.14
N GLN A 101 -5.84 -19.12 19.02
CA GLN A 101 -6.94 -18.20 18.81
C GLN A 101 -7.04 -17.78 17.35
N ILE A 102 -8.22 -17.28 16.95
CA ILE A 102 -8.42 -16.71 15.61
C ILE A 102 -8.63 -15.21 15.78
N LEU A 103 -7.72 -14.42 15.21
CA LEU A 103 -7.79 -12.97 15.20
C LEU A 103 -7.96 -12.46 13.76
N GLN A 104 -8.56 -11.28 13.62
CA GLN A 104 -8.61 -10.56 12.34
C GLN A 104 -8.04 -9.16 12.52
N THR A 105 -7.24 -8.72 11.55
CA THR A 105 -6.64 -7.39 11.52
C THR A 105 -6.90 -6.69 10.19
N ILE A 106 -6.85 -5.37 10.20
CA ILE A 106 -6.92 -4.53 8.99
C ILE A 106 -5.57 -3.82 8.89
N PRO A 107 -4.73 -4.15 7.90
CA PRO A 107 -3.47 -3.44 7.69
C PRO A 107 -3.68 -1.92 7.58
N GLN A 108 -2.86 -1.15 8.28
CA GLN A 108 -2.85 0.31 8.21
C GLN A 108 -1.58 0.77 7.49
N ASN A 109 -1.72 1.78 6.63
CA ASN A 109 -0.62 2.49 5.97
C ASN A 109 0.40 1.59 5.25
N LYS A 110 -0.08 0.48 4.65
CA LYS A 110 0.73 -0.42 3.82
C LYS A 110 -0.13 -1.17 2.82
N SER A 111 0.47 -1.57 1.69
CA SER A 111 -0.16 -2.47 0.73
C SER A 111 -0.41 -3.84 1.34
N LEU A 112 -1.37 -4.61 0.79
CA LEU A 112 -1.61 -5.97 1.25
C LEU A 112 -0.36 -6.85 1.05
N CYS A 113 0.34 -6.71 -0.07
CA CYS A 113 1.56 -7.47 -0.33
C CYS A 113 2.59 -7.26 0.79
N GLN A 114 2.85 -6.00 1.17
CA GLN A 114 3.78 -5.70 2.26
C GLN A 114 3.30 -6.27 3.59
N ALA A 115 2.00 -6.14 3.91
CA ALA A 115 1.43 -6.68 5.13
C ALA A 115 1.59 -8.22 5.22
N LEU A 116 1.42 -8.92 4.10
CA LEU A 116 1.59 -10.37 4.03
C LEU A 116 3.06 -10.79 4.19
N LEU A 117 3.98 -10.07 3.56
CA LEU A 117 5.42 -10.32 3.70
C LEU A 117 5.90 -10.06 5.13
N ASP A 118 5.46 -8.95 5.75
CA ASP A 118 5.77 -8.63 7.15
C ASP A 118 5.29 -9.75 8.09
N GLY A 119 4.00 -10.13 7.99
CA GLY A 119 3.46 -11.16 8.85
C GLY A 119 4.02 -12.56 8.55
N GLN A 120 4.52 -12.84 7.34
CA GLN A 120 5.29 -14.05 7.08
C GLN A 120 6.63 -14.03 7.82
N ARG A 121 7.36 -12.90 7.79
CA ARG A 121 8.64 -12.74 8.53
C ARG A 121 8.46 -12.87 10.03
N GLU A 122 7.35 -12.37 10.56
CA GLU A 122 7.00 -12.44 11.98
C GLU A 122 6.38 -13.79 12.39
N GLY A 123 6.06 -14.67 11.43
CA GLY A 123 5.51 -16.00 11.69
C GLY A 123 3.99 -16.07 11.84
N PHE A 124 3.26 -14.97 11.57
CA PHE A 124 1.81 -14.90 11.64
C PHE A 124 1.10 -15.41 10.38
N PHE A 125 1.66 -15.20 9.20
CA PHE A 125 1.03 -15.52 7.91
C PHE A 125 1.87 -16.54 7.13
N LEU A 126 1.74 -17.81 7.50
CA LEU A 126 2.58 -18.90 6.98
C LEU A 126 1.81 -19.88 6.08
N TYR A 127 0.55 -20.16 6.41
CA TYR A 127 -0.21 -21.22 5.75
C TYR A 127 -1.48 -20.65 5.13
N PRO A 128 -1.43 -20.17 3.88
CA PRO A 128 -2.57 -19.55 3.24
C PRO A 128 -3.68 -20.58 3.03
N ASP A 129 -4.85 -20.30 3.60
CA ASP A 129 -5.98 -21.23 3.69
C ASP A 129 -5.57 -22.63 4.18
N GLY A 130 -4.62 -22.67 5.13
CA GLY A 130 -4.10 -23.91 5.72
C GLY A 130 -3.11 -24.70 4.84
N ARG A 131 -2.79 -24.23 3.62
CA ARG A 131 -1.83 -24.89 2.71
C ARG A 131 -0.40 -24.79 3.24
N SER A 132 0.46 -25.75 2.92
CA SER A 132 1.86 -25.78 3.36
C SER A 132 2.80 -24.87 2.57
N ILE A 133 2.37 -24.43 1.38
CA ILE A 133 3.17 -23.59 0.50
C ILE A 133 2.58 -22.18 0.53
N ASN A 134 3.40 -21.21 0.94
CA ASN A 134 3.07 -19.80 0.87
C ASN A 134 3.64 -19.19 -0.41
N PRO A 135 2.85 -18.50 -1.25
CA PRO A 135 3.39 -17.79 -2.40
C PRO A 135 4.38 -16.70 -1.97
N ASP A 136 5.50 -16.61 -2.67
CA ASP A 136 6.43 -15.49 -2.49
C ASP A 136 5.86 -14.25 -3.19
N LEU A 137 5.68 -13.16 -2.44
CA LEU A 137 5.17 -11.88 -2.94
C LEU A 137 6.26 -10.81 -3.06
N SER A 138 7.52 -11.16 -2.78
CA SER A 138 8.65 -10.21 -2.78
C SER A 138 8.78 -9.45 -4.10
N PHE A 139 8.50 -10.12 -5.22
CA PHE A 139 8.54 -9.52 -6.56
C PHE A 139 7.50 -8.43 -6.82
N LEU A 140 6.42 -8.36 -6.03
CA LEU A 140 5.40 -7.30 -6.15
C LEU A 140 5.79 -6.02 -5.41
N VAL A 141 6.70 -6.15 -4.44
CA VAL A 141 7.24 -5.02 -3.68
C VAL A 141 8.59 -4.60 -4.24
N ALA A 142 9.36 -5.50 -4.85
CA ALA A 142 10.64 -5.18 -5.48
C ALA A 142 10.54 -4.15 -6.62
N ASP A 143 9.36 -4.00 -7.24
CA ASP A 143 9.08 -3.00 -8.28
C ASP A 143 8.46 -1.69 -7.73
N SER A 144 8.31 -1.52 -6.41
CA SER A 144 8.14 -0.17 -5.87
C SER A 144 9.51 0.50 -5.89
N GLU A 145 9.85 1.12 -7.02
CA GLU A 145 10.78 2.24 -6.99
C GLU A 145 10.33 3.14 -5.82
N GLU A 146 11.24 3.44 -4.90
CA GLU A 146 11.00 4.20 -3.67
C GLU A 146 10.16 5.45 -3.96
N ASP A 147 8.85 5.47 -3.71
CA ASP A 147 7.87 6.43 -4.26
C ASP A 147 8.49 7.74 -4.78
N HIS A 148 8.98 7.70 -6.03
CA HIS A 148 9.91 8.69 -6.53
C HIS A 148 9.14 9.95 -6.89
N ILE A 149 9.36 10.99 -6.10
CA ILE A 149 8.76 12.29 -6.35
C ILE A 149 9.55 12.96 -7.46
N ARG A 150 8.99 12.95 -8.67
CA ARG A 150 9.54 13.67 -9.81
C ARG A 150 9.26 15.17 -9.67
N VAL A 151 10.32 15.96 -9.67
CA VAL A 151 10.24 17.42 -9.64
C VAL A 151 9.73 17.92 -11.00
N THR A 152 8.70 18.76 -11.01
CA THR A 152 8.24 19.37 -12.26
C THR A 152 9.17 20.51 -12.68
N GLN A 153 9.16 20.87 -13.98
CA GLN A 153 9.94 21.99 -14.49
C GLN A 153 9.62 23.30 -13.74
N GLU A 154 8.33 23.60 -13.54
CA GLU A 154 7.88 24.79 -12.81
C GLU A 154 8.41 24.83 -11.37
N GLN A 155 8.42 23.67 -10.69
CA GLN A 155 8.98 23.56 -9.34
C GLN A 155 10.49 23.80 -9.35
N TYR A 156 11.20 23.19 -10.30
CA TYR A 156 12.65 23.38 -10.43
C TYR A 156 13.03 24.85 -10.65
N GLU A 157 12.38 25.52 -11.61
CA GLU A 157 12.62 26.93 -11.94
C GLU A 157 12.41 27.84 -10.71
N LEU A 158 11.32 27.64 -9.98
CA LEU A 158 11.02 28.41 -8.75
C LEU A 158 12.09 28.24 -7.68
N TYR A 159 12.61 27.02 -7.48
CA TYR A 159 13.64 26.76 -6.47
C TYR A 159 15.01 27.30 -6.90
N CYS A 160 15.34 27.25 -8.19
CA CYS A 160 16.57 27.82 -8.74
C CYS A 160 16.64 29.34 -8.56
N GLU A 161 15.53 30.06 -8.78
CA GLU A 161 15.45 31.52 -8.55
C GLU A 161 15.75 31.90 -7.08
N MET A 162 15.42 31.00 -6.15
CA MET A 162 15.64 31.20 -4.71
C MET A 162 16.96 30.61 -4.21
N GLY A 163 17.85 30.13 -5.10
CA GLY A 163 19.14 29.55 -4.72
C GLY A 163 19.04 28.26 -3.91
N SER A 164 17.99 27.47 -4.13
CA SER A 164 17.74 26.21 -3.42
C SER A 164 17.27 25.12 -4.39
N THR A 165 17.06 23.88 -3.91
CA THR A 165 16.61 22.76 -4.75
C THR A 165 15.36 22.10 -4.18
N PHE A 166 14.52 21.47 -5.00
CA PHE A 166 13.29 20.86 -4.49
C PHE A 166 13.58 19.71 -3.52
N GLN A 167 14.58 18.87 -3.78
CA GLN A 167 14.93 17.72 -2.94
C GLN A 167 15.42 18.12 -1.53
N GLN A 168 16.03 19.30 -1.38
CA GLN A 168 16.57 19.74 -0.10
C GLN A 168 15.47 20.08 0.92
N CYS A 169 15.58 19.51 2.13
CA CYS A 169 14.71 19.79 3.26
C CYS A 169 14.75 21.27 3.65
N LYS A 170 13.58 21.90 3.80
CA LYS A 170 13.47 23.35 4.08
C LYS A 170 13.54 23.71 5.56
N ILE A 171 13.71 22.73 6.44
CA ILE A 171 13.90 22.95 7.87
C ILE A 171 15.40 23.09 8.18
N CYS A 172 16.21 22.10 7.79
CA CYS A 172 17.66 22.14 8.02
C CYS A 172 18.45 22.79 6.87
N ALA A 173 17.92 22.79 5.64
CA ALA A 173 18.67 23.18 4.44
C ALA A 173 20.00 22.41 4.27
N GLU A 174 20.09 21.19 4.79
CA GLU A 174 21.30 20.36 4.73
C GLU A 174 21.02 18.98 4.12
N ASN A 175 19.95 18.32 4.57
CA ASN A 175 19.60 16.96 4.13
C ASN A 175 18.53 17.00 3.03
N ASP A 176 18.52 15.96 2.19
CA ASP A 176 17.42 15.73 1.25
C ASP A 176 16.16 15.23 1.97
N LYS A 177 15.01 15.51 1.38
CA LYS A 177 13.71 15.03 1.83
C LYS A 177 13.63 13.53 1.57
N ASP A 178 13.32 12.79 2.61
CA ASP A 178 13.22 11.33 2.58
C ASP A 178 11.89 10.83 3.17
N ILE A 179 11.03 11.73 3.69
CA ILE A 179 9.79 11.36 4.35
C ILE A 179 8.63 12.30 4.01
N ARG A 180 7.46 11.71 3.76
CA ARG A 180 6.16 12.36 3.54
C ARG A 180 5.25 12.14 4.74
N LEU A 181 4.62 13.22 5.22
CA LEU A 181 3.70 13.18 6.37
C LEU A 181 2.25 13.01 5.93
N GLU A 182 1.50 12.12 6.57
CA GLU A 182 0.06 11.95 6.32
C GLU A 182 -0.80 12.57 7.44
N PRO A 183 -1.96 13.18 7.10
CA PRO A 183 -2.57 13.27 5.77
C PRO A 183 -2.14 14.51 4.95
N CYS A 184 -1.27 15.36 5.51
CA CYS A 184 -1.01 16.69 4.94
C CYS A 184 -0.09 16.70 3.70
N GLY A 185 0.64 15.63 3.43
CA GLY A 185 1.53 15.47 2.28
C GLY A 185 2.86 16.23 2.34
N HIS A 186 3.20 16.89 3.46
CA HIS A 186 4.44 17.67 3.53
C HIS A 186 5.70 16.78 3.61
N LEU A 187 6.79 17.29 3.03
CA LEU A 187 8.04 16.56 2.79
C LEU A 187 9.24 17.17 3.53
N LEU A 188 9.92 16.38 4.36
CA LEU A 188 11.12 16.76 5.13
C LEU A 188 12.12 15.61 5.13
N CYS A 189 13.27 15.84 5.74
CA CYS A 189 14.18 14.78 6.13
C CYS A 189 13.78 14.18 7.49
N THR A 190 14.05 12.90 7.65
CA THR A 190 13.81 12.11 8.86
C THR A 190 14.47 12.74 10.09
N PRO A 191 15.74 13.23 10.03
CA PRO A 191 16.36 13.90 11.18
C PRO A 191 15.56 15.10 11.72
N CYS A 192 15.00 15.94 10.84
CA CYS A 192 14.20 17.09 11.27
C CYS A 192 12.86 16.67 11.87
N LEU A 193 12.24 15.60 11.35
CA LEU A 193 11.01 15.07 11.93
C LEU A 193 11.25 14.53 13.34
N THR A 194 12.30 13.71 13.52
CA THR A 194 12.65 13.12 14.81
C THR A 194 12.94 14.21 15.84
N GLN A 195 13.77 15.19 15.48
CA GLN A 195 14.10 16.31 16.38
C GLN A 195 12.86 17.12 16.77
N TRP A 196 11.92 17.31 15.84
CA TRP A 196 10.67 17.99 16.11
C TRP A 196 9.80 17.22 17.10
N GLN A 197 9.67 15.90 16.93
CA GLN A 197 8.88 15.04 17.82
C GLN A 197 9.49 14.92 19.22
N ASP A 198 10.82 14.86 19.31
CA ASP A 198 11.54 14.82 20.59
C ASP A 198 11.39 16.12 21.40
N SER A 199 11.05 17.23 20.74
CA SER A 199 10.87 18.55 21.36
C SER A 199 9.41 18.88 21.77
N ASP A 200 8.58 17.85 22.02
CA ASP A 200 7.12 17.96 22.27
C ASP A 200 6.29 18.52 21.09
N GLY A 201 6.82 18.42 19.87
CA GLY A 201 6.12 18.80 18.65
C GLY A 201 4.95 17.87 18.31
N GLN A 202 3.73 18.22 18.74
CA GLN A 202 2.51 17.45 18.42
C GLN A 202 1.93 17.86 17.06
N GLY A 203 2.53 17.36 15.98
CA GLY A 203 1.99 17.50 14.62
C GLY A 203 2.99 17.99 13.59
N CYS A 204 2.52 18.19 12.37
CA CYS A 204 3.32 18.55 11.21
C CYS A 204 4.13 19.85 11.44
N PRO A 205 5.45 19.87 11.16
CA PRO A 205 6.30 21.06 11.34
C PRO A 205 5.86 22.28 10.53
N TRP A 206 5.18 22.10 9.40
CA TRP A 206 4.71 23.22 8.56
C TRP A 206 3.27 23.64 8.87
N CYS A 207 2.33 22.70 8.89
CA CYS A 207 0.90 23.03 8.98
C CYS A 207 0.26 22.70 10.33
N ARG A 208 1.01 22.12 11.28
CA ARG A 208 0.52 21.71 12.61
C ARG A 208 -0.60 20.66 12.60
N CYS A 209 -0.96 20.10 11.45
CA CYS A 209 -1.91 18.98 11.38
C CYS A 209 -1.38 17.76 12.16
N GLU A 210 -2.28 17.01 12.78
CA GLU A 210 -1.97 15.73 13.41
C GLU A 210 -1.32 14.78 12.39
N ILE A 211 -0.16 14.22 12.76
CA ILE A 211 0.55 13.24 11.93
C ILE A 211 -0.06 11.87 12.24
N LYS A 212 -0.74 11.28 11.25
CA LYS A 212 -1.37 9.95 11.37
C LYS A 212 -0.51 8.83 10.80
N GLY A 213 0.48 9.18 10.01
CA GLY A 213 1.38 8.26 9.35
C GLY A 213 2.55 9.00 8.71
N THR A 214 3.58 8.23 8.39
CA THR A 214 4.74 8.68 7.64
C THR A 214 5.07 7.65 6.56
N GLU A 215 5.55 8.13 5.42
CA GLU A 215 5.92 7.31 4.27
C GLU A 215 7.31 7.71 3.80
N GLN A 216 8.18 6.73 3.58
CA GLN A 216 9.53 6.96 3.04
C GLN A 216 9.42 7.25 1.54
N VAL A 217 10.14 8.26 1.07
CA VAL A 217 10.08 8.73 -0.31
C VAL A 217 11.49 9.09 -0.80
N VAL A 218 11.72 8.99 -2.10
CA VAL A 218 12.93 9.54 -2.72
C VAL A 218 12.52 10.67 -3.65
N VAL A 219 13.27 11.78 -3.60
CA VAL A 219 12.98 12.95 -4.41
C VAL A 219 14.03 13.07 -5.51
N ASP A 220 13.63 12.71 -6.73
CA ASP A 220 14.53 12.75 -7.87
C ASP A 220 14.81 14.21 -8.28
N PRO A 221 16.08 14.61 -8.41
CA PRO A 221 16.43 15.89 -9.00
C PRO A 221 15.84 16.01 -10.41
N PHE A 222 15.46 17.24 -10.80
CA PHE A 222 15.03 17.50 -12.16
C PHE A 222 16.20 17.26 -13.14
N ASP A 223 15.99 16.40 -14.15
CA ASP A 223 16.94 16.10 -15.23
C ASP A 223 16.41 16.62 -16.58
N ASP A 224 16.97 17.73 -17.04
CA ASP A 224 16.67 18.35 -18.35
C ASP A 224 16.86 17.39 -19.54
N ARG A 225 17.68 16.34 -19.40
CA ARG A 225 18.04 15.44 -20.51
C ARG A 225 16.89 14.50 -20.91
N HIS A 226 15.86 14.36 -20.09
CA HIS A 226 14.69 13.53 -20.40
C HIS A 226 13.62 14.26 -21.23
N VAL A 227 13.61 15.59 -21.26
CA VAL A 227 12.60 16.38 -21.98
C VAL A 227 12.88 16.44 -23.49
N MET A 228 14.15 16.39 -23.91
CA MET A 228 14.53 16.45 -25.33
C MET A 228 14.38 15.14 -26.13
N LYS A 229 13.88 14.06 -25.52
CA LYS A 229 13.57 12.80 -26.24
C LYS A 229 12.13 12.72 -26.77
N ILE A 230 11.28 13.71 -26.46
CA ILE A 230 9.88 13.76 -26.91
C ILE A 230 9.58 15.06 -27.69
N SER A 231 10.59 15.57 -28.41
CA SER A 231 10.42 16.66 -29.39
C SER A 231 10.80 16.19 -30.78
#